data_AF-H3C2M1-F1
#
_entry.id   AF-H3C2M1-F1
#
_cell.length_a   1.000
_cell.length_b   1.000
_cell.length_c   1.000
_cell.angle_alpha   90.00
_cell.angle_beta   90.00
_cell.angle_gamma   90.00
#
_symmetry.space_group_name_H-M   'P 1'
#
loop_
_entity.id
_entity.type
_entity.pdbx_description
1 polymer ?
#
loop_
_entity_poly.entity_id
_entity_poly.type
_entity_poly.pdbx_seq_one_letter_code
_entity_poly.pdbx_strand_id
1 'polypeptide(L)'
;CFWFWVFSTNWNKLQDSYKLSQPFPIRAPLDERPYPQPSYCDDPDLVLELKNLIVIFADTLQGYGFPVNRLFDLLFEVRDQYSETLLKKWSLVFREIFELDNYSPIPVETEEEYKLVTSRFPFHDAKIEKQDFPKKLPMSQSVPQIYTQVKEFIYASLKFSETLHRSSTEIDDMLRKSTNLLLTRTLSSCLQNLIKKPPCGVN
;
A
#
# COMPACT_ATOMS: atom_id res chain seq x y z
N CYS A 1 14.33 -10.36 8.57
CA CYS A 1 13.77 -11.53 9.28
C CYS A 1 12.66 -11.20 10.29
N PHE A 2 12.73 -10.08 11.02
CA PHE A 2 11.65 -9.66 11.95
C PHE A 2 10.34 -9.28 11.22
N TRP A 3 10.45 -8.53 10.12
CA TRP A 3 9.31 -8.11 9.29
C TRP A 3 8.57 -9.28 8.62
N PHE A 4 9.29 -10.34 8.24
CA PHE A 4 8.69 -11.54 7.64
C PHE A 4 7.87 -12.33 8.68
N TRP A 5 8.29 -12.32 9.95
CA TRP A 5 7.54 -12.93 11.05
C TRP A 5 6.27 -12.12 11.34
N VAL A 6 6.37 -10.79 11.52
CA VAL A 6 5.22 -9.91 11.77
C VAL A 6 4.16 -10.01 10.67
N PHE A 7 4.57 -10.12 9.40
CA PHE A 7 3.64 -10.26 8.27
C PHE A 7 3.04 -11.67 8.15
N SER A 8 3.83 -12.72 8.40
CA SER A 8 3.35 -14.11 8.35
C SER A 8 2.34 -14.42 9.47
N THR A 9 2.56 -13.92 10.69
CA THR A 9 1.64 -14.18 11.82
C THR A 9 0.35 -13.36 11.77
N ASN A 10 0.34 -12.21 11.07
CA ASN A 10 -0.83 -11.34 10.95
C ASN A 10 -1.54 -11.43 9.59
N TRP A 11 -1.08 -12.26 8.65
CA TRP A 11 -1.69 -12.39 7.32
C TRP A 11 -3.18 -12.76 7.39
N ASN A 12 -3.55 -13.74 8.21
CA ASN A 12 -4.94 -14.13 8.40
C ASN A 12 -5.78 -13.03 9.08
N LYS A 13 -5.18 -12.26 10.00
CA LYS A 13 -5.85 -11.11 10.66
C LYS A 13 -6.02 -9.90 9.73
N LEU A 14 -5.12 -9.73 8.75
CA LEU A 14 -5.25 -8.75 7.67
C LEU A 14 -6.39 -9.14 6.71
N GLN A 15 -6.53 -10.43 6.42
CA GLN A 15 -7.63 -10.99 5.62
C GLN A 15 -9.00 -10.88 6.33
N ASP A 16 -9.05 -11.00 7.66
CA ASP A 16 -10.28 -10.77 8.44
C ASP A 16 -10.63 -9.27 8.57
N SER A 17 -9.61 -8.41 8.67
CA SER A 17 -9.81 -6.95 8.65
C SER A 17 -10.34 -6.43 7.30
N TYR A 18 -10.06 -7.14 6.21
CA TYR A 18 -10.58 -6.85 4.86
C TYR A 18 -12.11 -7.02 4.74
N LYS A 19 -12.75 -7.87 5.55
CA LYS A 19 -14.21 -8.07 5.52
C LYS A 19 -15.02 -7.00 6.27
N LEU A 20 -14.37 -6.12 7.05
CA LEU A 20 -15.03 -5.23 8.00
C LEU A 20 -14.89 -3.73 7.72
N SER A 21 -14.08 -3.29 6.75
CA SER A 21 -13.93 -1.86 6.44
C SER A 21 -14.84 -1.42 5.29
N GLN A 22 -15.89 -0.68 5.63
CA GLN A 22 -16.60 0.22 4.70
C GLN A 22 -15.66 1.32 4.18
N PRO A 23 -15.91 1.88 2.98
CA PRO A 23 -14.98 2.80 2.33
C PRO A 23 -14.86 4.12 3.11
N PHE A 24 -13.63 4.55 3.40
CA PHE A 24 -13.36 5.90 3.87
C PHE A 24 -13.19 6.84 2.67
N PRO A 25 -13.76 8.06 2.71
CA PRO A 25 -13.66 8.98 1.59
C PRO A 25 -12.24 9.56 1.51
N ILE A 26 -11.62 9.40 0.35
CA ILE A 26 -10.36 10.07 0.01
C ILE A 26 -10.72 11.47 -0.49
N ARG A 27 -10.35 12.53 0.24
CA ARG A 27 -10.19 13.86 -0.38
C ARG A 27 -9.12 14.68 0.33
N ALA A 28 -8.05 14.97 -0.40
CA ALA A 28 -7.18 16.12 -0.15
C ALA A 28 -7.23 17.05 -1.39
N PRO A 29 -7.02 18.37 -1.23
CA PRO A 29 -7.27 19.36 -2.28
C PRO A 29 -6.14 19.39 -3.33
N LEU A 30 -6.52 19.60 -4.60
CA LEU A 30 -5.61 19.78 -5.72
C LEU A 30 -5.16 21.26 -5.79
N ASP A 31 -3.85 21.49 -5.81
CA ASP A 31 -3.24 22.77 -6.20
C ASP A 31 -2.75 22.63 -7.66
N GLU A 32 -3.23 23.51 -8.53
CA GLU A 32 -3.02 23.50 -9.98
C GLU A 32 -1.65 24.09 -10.36
N ARG A 33 -0.78 23.26 -10.95
CA ARG A 33 0.48 23.69 -11.60
C ARG A 33 0.60 23.05 -13.00
N PRO A 34 1.33 23.69 -13.94
CA PRO A 34 1.08 23.56 -15.38
C PRO A 34 1.63 22.26 -15.97
N TYR A 35 0.84 21.67 -16.86
CA TYR A 35 1.05 20.36 -17.50
C TYR A 35 2.31 20.28 -18.38
N PRO A 36 3.24 19.36 -18.10
CA PRO A 36 4.04 18.73 -19.14
C PRO A 36 3.24 17.57 -19.77
N GLN A 37 3.44 17.35 -21.07
CA GLN A 37 2.77 16.36 -21.91
C GLN A 37 2.67 14.97 -21.23
N PRO A 38 1.51 14.28 -21.30
CA PRO A 38 1.31 13.02 -20.58
C PRO A 38 2.06 11.89 -21.29
N SER A 39 3.24 11.54 -20.78
CA SER A 39 3.81 10.23 -21.04
C SER A 39 2.96 9.20 -20.30
N TYR A 40 2.06 8.54 -21.03
CA TYR A 40 1.45 7.24 -20.77
C TYR A 40 1.26 6.82 -19.29
N CYS A 41 0.06 7.10 -18.73
CA CYS A 41 -0.54 6.40 -17.59
C CYS A 41 0.33 6.22 -16.32
N ASP A 42 0.82 7.31 -15.74
CA ASP A 42 1.35 7.31 -14.36
C ASP A 42 0.26 7.41 -13.28
N ASP A 43 -1.01 7.58 -13.68
CA ASP A 43 -2.14 7.63 -12.75
C ASP A 43 -2.79 6.24 -12.58
N PRO A 44 -2.75 5.64 -11.37
CA PRO A 44 -3.40 4.36 -11.12
C PRO A 44 -4.91 4.37 -11.41
N ASP A 45 -5.60 5.49 -11.24
CA ASP A 45 -7.05 5.54 -11.48
C ASP A 45 -7.36 5.49 -12.99
N LEU A 46 -6.58 6.17 -13.83
CA LEU A 46 -6.71 6.08 -15.30
C LEU A 46 -6.44 4.67 -15.82
N VAL A 47 -5.47 3.97 -15.24
CA VAL A 47 -5.16 2.57 -15.61
C VAL A 47 -6.32 1.64 -15.22
N LEU A 48 -6.99 1.89 -14.09
CA LEU A 48 -8.19 1.15 -13.69
C LEU A 48 -9.37 1.39 -14.63
N GLU A 49 -9.61 2.63 -15.04
CA GLU A 49 -10.65 2.98 -16.01
C GLU A 49 -10.41 2.30 -17.36
N LEU A 50 -9.17 2.35 -17.85
CA LEU A 50 -8.77 1.66 -19.08
C LEU A 50 -9.02 0.15 -18.98
N LYS A 51 -8.62 -0.48 -17.87
CA LYS A 51 -8.88 -1.91 -17.62
C LYS A 51 -10.38 -2.22 -17.67
N ASN A 52 -11.22 -1.42 -17.01
CA ASN A 52 -12.67 -1.63 -16.99
C ASN A 52 -13.27 -1.58 -18.39
N LEU A 53 -12.83 -0.62 -19.22
CA LEU A 53 -13.29 -0.50 -20.59
C LEU A 53 -12.87 -1.71 -21.44
N ILE A 54 -11.63 -2.18 -21.30
CA ILE A 54 -11.14 -3.36 -22.04
C ILE A 54 -11.92 -4.62 -21.63
N VAL A 55 -12.22 -4.81 -20.34
CA VAL A 55 -13.02 -5.95 -19.86
C VAL A 55 -14.43 -5.93 -20.45
N ILE A 56 -15.15 -4.80 -20.34
CA ILE A 56 -16.51 -4.67 -20.89
C ILE A 56 -16.52 -4.91 -22.40
N PHE A 57 -15.52 -4.39 -23.11
CA PHE A 57 -15.40 -4.58 -24.55
C PHE A 57 -15.13 -6.03 -24.92
N ALA A 58 -14.25 -6.72 -24.17
CA ALA A 58 -13.98 -8.14 -24.37
C ALA A 58 -15.23 -9.00 -24.12
N ASP A 59 -15.96 -8.77 -23.03
CA ASP A 59 -17.18 -9.51 -22.71
C ASP A 59 -18.25 -9.32 -23.80
N THR A 60 -18.39 -8.09 -24.30
CA THR A 60 -19.32 -7.77 -25.39
C THR A 60 -18.96 -8.55 -26.65
N LEU A 61 -17.70 -8.49 -27.09
CA LEU A 61 -17.25 -9.19 -28.30
C LEU A 61 -17.35 -10.71 -28.18
N GLN A 62 -17.04 -11.25 -27.01
CA GLN A 62 -17.18 -12.67 -26.73
C GLN A 62 -18.65 -13.12 -26.81
N GLY A 63 -19.59 -12.30 -26.33
CA GLY A 63 -21.04 -12.53 -26.47
C GLY A 63 -21.52 -12.63 -27.92
N TYR A 64 -20.86 -11.93 -28.85
CA TYR A 64 -21.12 -12.03 -30.30
C TYR A 64 -20.32 -13.14 -31.01
N GLY A 65 -19.48 -13.90 -30.28
CA GLY A 65 -18.68 -14.99 -30.83
C GLY A 65 -17.36 -14.57 -31.48
N PHE A 66 -16.91 -13.32 -31.28
CA PHE A 66 -15.60 -12.87 -31.77
C PHE A 66 -14.46 -13.35 -30.85
N PRO A 67 -13.26 -13.65 -31.40
CA PRO A 67 -12.11 -14.03 -30.61
C PRO A 67 -11.52 -12.80 -29.86
N VAL A 68 -11.28 -12.94 -28.56
CA VAL A 68 -10.84 -11.84 -27.68
C VAL A 68 -9.44 -12.04 -27.08
N ASN A 69 -8.68 -13.04 -27.54
CA ASN A 69 -7.35 -13.38 -26.98
C ASN A 69 -6.38 -12.19 -26.91
N ARG A 70 -6.38 -11.32 -27.94
CA ARG A 70 -5.53 -10.12 -27.97
C ARG A 70 -5.90 -9.09 -26.89
N LEU A 71 -7.17 -9.02 -26.50
CA LEU A 71 -7.62 -8.15 -25.41
C LEU A 71 -7.18 -8.70 -24.05
N PHE A 72 -7.14 -10.03 -23.89
CA PHE A 72 -6.55 -10.64 -22.70
C PHE A 72 -5.05 -10.41 -22.61
N ASP A 73 -4.31 -10.53 -23.72
CA ASP A 73 -2.88 -10.18 -23.77
C ASP A 73 -2.65 -8.71 -23.34
N LEU A 74 -3.46 -7.78 -23.87
CA LEU A 74 -3.42 -6.38 -23.47
C LEU A 74 -3.74 -6.17 -21.99
N LEU A 75 -4.73 -6.89 -21.44
CA LEU A 75 -5.06 -6.82 -20.01
C LEU A 75 -3.89 -7.28 -19.12
N PHE A 76 -3.06 -8.23 -19.58
CA PHE A 76 -1.83 -8.60 -18.88
C PHE A 76 -0.81 -7.48 -18.87
N GLU A 77 -0.61 -6.79 -20.00
CA GLU A 77 0.28 -5.63 -20.09
C GLU A 77 -0.20 -4.48 -19.20
N VAL A 78 -1.50 -4.18 -19.23
CA VAL A 78 -2.14 -3.14 -18.39
C VAL A 78 -1.96 -3.46 -16.90
N ARG A 79 -2.07 -4.74 -16.51
CA ARG A 79 -1.80 -5.18 -15.14
C ARG A 79 -0.36 -4.92 -14.73
N ASP A 80 0.59 -5.30 -15.58
CA ASP A 80 2.00 -5.17 -15.25
C ASP A 80 2.37 -3.68 -15.14
N GLN A 81 1.82 -2.83 -16.01
CA GLN A 81 1.94 -1.38 -15.90
C GLN A 81 1.31 -0.84 -14.59
N TYR A 82 0.11 -1.29 -14.22
CA TYR A 82 -0.54 -0.87 -12.97
C TYR A 82 0.33 -1.19 -11.74
N SER A 83 0.88 -2.41 -11.69
CA SER A 83 1.76 -2.85 -10.61
C SER A 83 3.01 -1.98 -10.50
N GLU A 84 3.65 -1.67 -11.63
CA GLU A 84 4.82 -0.77 -11.66
C GLU A 84 4.47 0.65 -11.21
N THR A 85 3.34 1.20 -11.65
CA THR A 85 2.85 2.52 -11.24
C THR A 85 2.57 2.57 -9.74
N LEU A 86 1.92 1.55 -9.16
CA LEU A 86 1.72 1.45 -7.72
C LEU A 86 3.06 1.40 -6.97
N LEU A 87 4.02 0.59 -7.41
CA LEU A 87 5.32 0.49 -6.76
C LEU A 87 6.08 1.82 -6.77
N LYS A 88 6.05 2.56 -7.89
CA LYS A 88 6.64 3.90 -7.99
C LYS A 88 5.98 4.88 -7.03
N LYS A 89 4.64 4.92 -7.00
CA LYS A 89 3.88 5.81 -6.11
C LYS A 89 4.19 5.53 -4.64
N TRP A 90 4.16 4.27 -4.21
CA TRP A 90 4.44 3.92 -2.81
C TRP A 90 5.92 4.08 -2.43
N SER A 91 6.85 3.99 -3.39
CA SER A 91 8.26 4.37 -3.16
C SER A 91 8.39 5.82 -2.72
N LEU A 92 7.67 6.73 -3.37
CA LEU A 92 7.67 8.15 -3.02
C LEU A 92 7.04 8.37 -1.64
N VAL A 93 5.91 7.73 -1.36
CA VAL A 93 5.22 7.82 -0.06
C VAL A 93 6.11 7.32 1.08
N PHE A 94 6.77 6.18 0.91
CA PHE A 94 7.70 5.67 1.94
C PHE A 94 8.88 6.60 2.15
N ARG A 95 9.42 7.19 1.08
CA ARG A 95 10.50 8.17 1.19
C ARG A 95 10.04 9.39 1.99
N GLU A 96 8.88 9.94 1.68
CA GLU A 96 8.30 11.09 2.40
C GLU A 96 8.07 10.78 3.88
N ILE A 97 7.51 9.61 4.20
CA ILE A 97 7.34 9.15 5.59
C ILE A 97 8.68 9.14 6.31
N PHE A 98 9.73 8.58 5.71
CA PHE A 98 11.04 8.56 6.35
C PHE A 98 11.68 9.95 6.44
N GLU A 99 11.52 10.82 5.44
CA GLU A 99 12.09 12.17 5.48
C GLU A 99 11.45 13.07 6.54
N LEU A 100 10.16 12.86 6.85
CA LEU A 100 9.45 13.59 7.90
C LEU A 100 9.60 12.96 9.30
N ASP A 101 10.14 11.75 9.39
CA ASP A 101 10.23 11.03 10.65
C ASP A 101 11.36 11.56 11.55
N ASN A 102 11.10 11.63 12.86
CA ASN A 102 12.08 12.08 13.85
C ASN A 102 12.81 10.92 14.54
N TYR A 103 12.48 9.67 14.18
CA TYR A 103 13.08 8.45 14.71
C TYR A 103 13.07 8.33 16.25
N SER A 104 12.13 9.02 16.90
CA SER A 104 12.01 9.04 18.36
C SER A 104 10.83 8.20 18.85
N PRO A 105 10.88 7.68 20.09
CA PRO A 105 9.74 6.98 20.69
C PRO A 105 8.48 7.84 20.67
N ILE A 106 7.36 7.28 20.20
CA ILE A 106 6.07 7.99 20.15
C ILE A 106 5.61 8.32 21.59
N PRO A 107 5.47 9.61 21.96
CA PRO A 107 4.85 9.99 23.22
C PRO A 107 3.33 9.78 23.13
N VAL A 108 2.74 9.28 24.21
CA VAL A 108 1.32 9.05 24.34
C VAL A 108 0.88 9.58 25.69
N GLU A 109 0.11 10.65 25.70
CA GLU A 109 -0.31 11.32 26.92
C GLU A 109 -1.65 10.81 27.44
N THR A 110 -2.48 10.25 26.55
CA THR A 110 -3.85 9.84 26.86
C THR A 110 -4.15 8.42 26.36
N GLU A 111 -5.19 7.81 26.93
CA GLU A 111 -5.65 6.50 26.47
C GLU A 111 -6.23 6.55 25.05
N GLU A 112 -6.81 7.68 24.67
CA GLU A 112 -7.33 7.95 23.33
C GLU A 112 -6.21 7.93 22.28
N GLU A 113 -5.08 8.57 22.56
CA GLU A 113 -3.89 8.55 21.69
C GLU A 113 -3.31 7.13 21.58
N TYR A 114 -3.27 6.38 22.69
CA TYR A 114 -2.82 4.98 22.68
C TYR A 114 -3.71 4.12 21.79
N LYS A 115 -5.03 4.25 21.91
CA LYS A 115 -6.03 3.55 21.09
C LYS A 115 -5.90 3.93 19.62
N LEU A 116 -5.62 5.20 19.31
CA LEU A 116 -5.43 5.64 17.93
C LEU A 116 -4.23 4.92 17.29
N VAL A 117 -3.09 4.86 17.98
CA VAL A 117 -1.88 4.18 17.45
C VAL A 117 -2.12 2.67 17.34
N THR A 118 -2.69 2.04 18.37
CA THR A 118 -2.94 0.58 18.39
C THR A 118 -4.02 0.13 17.40
N SER A 119 -4.97 1.00 17.06
CA SER A 119 -5.96 0.73 16.01
C SER A 119 -5.35 0.72 14.60
N ARG A 120 -4.31 1.54 14.39
CA ARG A 120 -3.60 1.63 13.10
C ARG A 120 -2.52 0.57 12.98
N PHE A 121 -1.82 0.26 14.07
CA PHE A 121 -0.75 -0.71 14.13
C PHE A 121 -0.96 -1.64 15.32
N PRO A 122 -1.11 -2.96 15.11
CA PRO A 122 -1.48 -3.91 16.16
C PRO A 122 -0.31 -4.19 17.12
N PHE A 123 0.07 -3.19 17.91
CA PHE A 123 1.10 -3.26 18.94
C PHE A 123 0.53 -3.82 20.25
N HIS A 124 1.18 -4.85 20.78
CA HIS A 124 0.80 -5.48 22.05
C HIS A 124 2.05 -5.66 22.90
N ASP A 125 2.13 -4.93 24.02
CA ASP A 125 3.19 -5.08 25.01
C ASP A 125 2.60 -4.97 26.42
N ALA A 126 2.52 -6.11 27.10
CA ALA A 126 1.95 -6.22 28.43
C ALA A 126 2.65 -5.36 29.49
N LYS A 127 3.91 -4.94 29.26
CA LYS A 127 4.62 -4.03 30.17
C LYS A 127 4.19 -2.58 29.97
N ILE A 128 3.94 -2.18 28.73
CA ILE A 128 3.55 -0.82 28.38
C ILE A 128 2.07 -0.60 28.68
N GLU A 129 1.23 -1.60 28.41
CA GLU A 129 -0.21 -1.54 28.75
C GLU A 129 -0.45 -1.27 30.23
N LYS A 130 0.37 -1.85 31.11
CA LYS A 130 0.25 -1.70 32.58
C LYS A 130 0.83 -0.41 33.16
N GLN A 131 1.57 0.39 32.39
CA GLN A 131 2.08 1.67 32.89
C GLN A 131 0.93 2.67 33.11
N ASP A 132 1.18 3.75 33.82
CA ASP A 132 0.29 4.92 33.82
C ASP A 132 0.70 5.90 32.71
N PHE A 133 -0.19 6.80 32.31
CA PHE A 133 0.15 7.86 31.35
C PHE A 133 0.93 9.00 32.01
N PRO A 134 1.84 9.70 31.30
CA PRO A 134 2.19 9.54 29.89
C PRO A 134 3.17 8.38 29.65
N LYS A 135 2.99 7.68 28.52
CA LYS A 135 3.83 6.53 28.09
C LYS A 135 4.58 6.86 26.82
N LYS A 136 5.62 6.08 26.53
CA LYS A 136 6.35 6.15 25.25
C LYS A 136 6.34 4.78 24.58
N LEU A 137 5.89 4.73 23.33
CA LEU A 137 5.95 3.49 22.54
C LEU A 137 7.37 3.31 21.99
N PRO A 138 7.92 2.08 22.00
CA PRO A 138 9.30 1.80 21.63
C PRO A 138 9.46 1.70 20.10
N MET A 139 8.83 2.63 19.38
CA MET A 139 8.86 2.73 17.93
C MET A 139 8.69 4.19 17.52
N SER A 140 9.12 4.50 16.30
CA SER A 140 8.89 5.80 15.68
C SER A 140 7.54 5.86 14.96
N GLN A 141 7.05 7.08 14.67
CA GLN A 141 5.81 7.30 13.91
C GLN A 141 5.85 6.68 12.50
N SER A 142 7.04 6.55 11.90
CA SER A 142 7.19 5.84 10.63
C SER A 142 6.66 4.40 10.67
N VAL A 143 6.75 3.67 11.78
CA VAL A 143 6.31 2.26 11.87
C VAL A 143 4.79 2.11 11.63
N PRO A 144 3.90 2.75 12.41
CA PRO A 144 2.46 2.68 12.17
C PRO A 144 2.05 3.30 10.83
N GLN A 145 2.75 4.33 10.36
CA GLN A 145 2.48 4.95 9.05
C GLN A 145 2.81 4.01 7.89
N ILE A 146 3.99 3.39 7.88
CA ILE A 146 4.38 2.41 6.86
C ILE A 146 3.40 1.24 6.85
N TYR A 147 3.01 0.73 8.02
CA TYR A 147 2.02 -0.35 8.10
C TYR A 147 0.69 0.05 7.45
N THR A 148 0.19 1.27 7.73
CA THR A 148 -1.03 1.80 7.10
C THR A 148 -0.87 1.87 5.58
N GLN A 149 0.25 2.42 5.09
CA GLN A 149 0.50 2.53 3.65
C GLN A 149 0.61 1.16 2.96
N VAL A 150 1.18 0.15 3.61
CA VAL A 150 1.22 -1.21 3.06
C VAL A 150 -0.21 -1.78 2.94
N LYS A 151 -1.10 -1.52 3.90
CA LYS A 151 -2.53 -1.90 3.78
C LYS A 151 -3.19 -1.21 2.59
N GLU A 152 -2.95 0.09 2.39
CA GLU A 152 -3.47 0.84 1.25
C GLU A 152 -2.95 0.29 -0.10
N PHE A 153 -1.69 -0.13 -0.17
CA PHE A 153 -1.14 -0.77 -1.36
C PHE A 153 -1.85 -2.09 -1.68
N ILE A 154 -2.08 -2.92 -0.66
CA ILE A 154 -2.81 -4.19 -0.81
C ILE A 154 -4.23 -3.92 -1.30
N TYR A 155 -4.90 -2.90 -0.73
CA TYR A 155 -6.24 -2.49 -1.16
C TYR A 155 -6.26 -2.03 -2.63
N ALA A 156 -5.32 -1.18 -3.04
CA ALA A 156 -5.21 -0.74 -4.44
C ALA A 156 -4.94 -1.92 -5.39
N SER A 157 -4.07 -2.85 -5.00
CA SER A 157 -3.79 -4.07 -5.77
C SER A 157 -5.03 -4.97 -5.91
N LEU A 158 -5.84 -5.07 -4.85
CA LEU A 158 -7.11 -5.79 -4.83
C LEU A 158 -8.14 -5.13 -5.75
N LYS A 159 -8.29 -3.80 -5.69
CA LYS A 159 -9.21 -3.03 -6.54
C LYS A 159 -8.95 -3.28 -8.04
N PHE A 160 -7.70 -3.49 -8.44
CA PHE A 160 -7.39 -3.88 -9.83
C PHE A 160 -7.84 -5.31 -10.17
N SER A 161 -7.76 -6.22 -9.20
CA SER A 161 -8.21 -7.60 -9.36
C SER A 161 -9.73 -7.74 -9.45
N GLU A 162 -10.48 -6.78 -8.92
CA GLU A 162 -11.93 -6.72 -9.07
C GLU A 162 -12.30 -6.66 -10.57
N THR A 163 -13.32 -7.42 -10.96
CA THR A 163 -13.83 -7.62 -12.34
C THR A 163 -12.92 -8.39 -13.29
N LEU A 164 -11.73 -8.81 -12.87
CA LEU A 164 -11.03 -9.88 -13.59
C LEU A 164 -11.74 -11.20 -13.27
N HIS A 165 -12.14 -11.97 -14.27
CA HIS A 165 -12.68 -13.34 -14.10
C HIS A 165 -11.61 -14.34 -13.63
N ARG A 166 -10.80 -13.96 -12.64
CA ARG A 166 -9.70 -14.74 -12.07
C ARG A 166 -10.18 -15.47 -10.82
N SER A 167 -9.56 -16.61 -10.54
CA SER A 167 -9.81 -17.35 -9.30
C SER A 167 -9.24 -16.59 -8.09
N SER A 168 -9.85 -16.78 -6.91
CA SER A 168 -9.35 -16.23 -5.65
C SER A 168 -7.89 -16.61 -5.39
N THR A 169 -7.48 -17.82 -5.78
CA THR A 169 -6.11 -18.31 -5.63
C THR A 169 -5.09 -17.56 -6.49
N GLU A 170 -5.45 -17.20 -7.72
CA GLU A 170 -4.56 -16.41 -8.60
C GLU A 170 -4.41 -14.98 -8.09
N ILE A 171 -5.48 -14.41 -7.53
CA ILE A 171 -5.47 -13.09 -6.92
C ILE A 171 -4.55 -13.09 -5.68
N ASP A 172 -4.70 -14.09 -4.80
CA ASP A 172 -3.86 -14.23 -3.60
C ASP A 172 -2.37 -14.36 -3.94
N ASP A 173 -2.03 -15.17 -4.95
CA ASP A 173 -0.65 -15.32 -5.41
C ASP A 173 -0.08 -14.03 -6.01
N MET A 174 -0.89 -13.28 -6.75
CA MET A 174 -0.52 -11.98 -7.30
C MET A 174 -0.24 -10.97 -6.19
N LEU A 175 -1.14 -10.85 -5.22
CA LEU A 175 -0.98 -9.94 -4.07
C LEU A 175 0.25 -10.29 -3.24
N ARG A 176 0.49 -11.59 -3.02
CA ARG A 176 1.69 -12.05 -2.32
C ARG A 176 2.96 -11.61 -3.05
N LYS A 177 3.02 -11.77 -4.37
CA LYS A 177 4.17 -11.36 -5.17
C LYS A 177 4.36 -9.84 -5.16
N SER A 178 3.31 -9.05 -5.39
CA SER A 178 3.41 -7.58 -5.44
C SER A 178 3.78 -7.00 -4.07
N THR A 179 3.20 -7.52 -2.99
CA THR A 179 3.51 -7.09 -1.61
C THR A 179 4.94 -7.45 -1.22
N ASN A 180 5.41 -8.66 -1.57
CA ASN A 180 6.80 -9.03 -1.35
C ASN A 180 7.78 -8.14 -2.11
N LEU A 181 7.42 -7.76 -3.34
CA LEU A 181 8.23 -6.85 -4.15
C LEU A 181 8.27 -5.45 -3.50
N LEU A 182 7.13 -4.92 -3.05
CA LEU A 182 7.05 -3.65 -2.33
C LEU A 182 7.93 -3.67 -1.07
N LEU A 183 7.77 -4.68 -0.21
CA LEU A 183 8.48 -4.76 1.06
C LEU A 183 9.99 -5.03 0.86
N THR A 184 10.34 -5.93 -0.05
CA THR A 184 11.74 -6.35 -0.21
C THR A 184 12.53 -5.36 -1.04
N ARG A 185 11.98 -4.84 -2.14
CA ARG A 185 12.68 -3.97 -3.08
C ARG A 185 12.49 -2.51 -2.72
N THR A 186 11.25 -2.05 -2.59
CA THR A 186 10.95 -0.62 -2.43
C THR A 186 11.29 -0.15 -1.02
N LEU A 187 10.70 -0.75 0.01
CA LEU A 187 10.91 -0.36 1.40
C LEU A 187 12.39 -0.53 1.80
N SER A 188 13.02 -1.67 1.48
CA SER A 188 14.45 -1.86 1.77
C SER A 188 15.35 -0.86 1.03
N SER A 189 15.02 -0.49 -0.21
CA SER A 189 15.80 0.51 -0.95
C SER A 189 15.68 1.89 -0.28
N CYS A 190 14.47 2.30 0.13
CA CYS A 190 14.27 3.53 0.89
C CYS A 190 15.10 3.54 2.18
N LEU A 191 15.10 2.44 2.94
CA LEU A 191 15.90 2.31 4.16
C LEU A 191 17.41 2.37 3.90
N GLN A 192 17.90 1.71 2.85
CA GLN A 192 19.33 1.77 2.51
C GLN A 192 19.75 3.18 2.08
N ASN A 193 18.91 3.88 1.34
CA ASN A 193 19.16 5.27 0.95
C ASN A 193 19.19 6.20 2.16
N LEU A 194 18.34 5.93 3.16
CA LEU A 194 18.32 6.65 4.42
C LEU A 194 19.62 6.43 5.23
N ILE A 195 20.05 5.17 5.39
CA ILE A 195 21.27 4.82 6.15
C ILE A 195 22.53 5.42 5.50
N LYS A 196 22.55 5.54 4.17
CA LYS A 196 23.67 6.15 3.43
C LYS A 196 23.67 7.68 3.49
N LYS A 197 22.56 8.31 3.88
CA LYS A 197 22.51 9.76 4.10
C LYS A 197 23.31 10.02 5.39
N PRO A 198 24.39 10.82 5.36
CA PRO A 198 25.10 11.17 6.58
C PRO A 198 24.12 11.81 7.57
N PRO A 199 24.24 11.56 8.89
CA PRO A 199 23.34 12.13 9.87
C PRO A 199 23.31 13.64 9.66
N CYS A 200 22.11 14.19 9.47
CA CYS A 200 21.89 15.62 9.46
C CYS A 200 22.68 16.23 10.62
N GLY A 201 23.60 17.13 10.28
CA GLY A 201 24.57 17.68 11.20
C GLY A 201 23.91 18.13 12.49
N VAL A 202 24.39 17.57 13.59
CA VAL A 202 24.22 18.14 14.92
C VAL A 202 25.04 19.43 14.89
N ASN A 203 24.36 20.56 14.72
CA ASN A 203 24.89 21.90 14.97
C ASN A 203 24.19 22.46 16.20
#